data_AF-A0A973NXX0-F1
#
_entry.id   AF-A0A973NXX0-F1
#
_cell.length_a   1.000
_cell.length_b   1.000
_cell.length_c   1.000
_cell.angle_alpha   90.00
_cell.angle_beta   90.00
_cell.angle_gamma   90.00
#
_symmetry.space_group_name_H-M   'P 1'
#
loop_
_entity.id
_entity.type
_entity.pdbx_description
1 polymer ?
#
loop_
_entity_poly.entity_id
_entity_poly.type
_entity_poly.pdbx_seq_one_letter_code
_entity_poly.pdbx_strand_id
1 'polypeptide(L)'
;PAVGGSPLRTLRVLRRDGGRHPSPNAGRCEASAAGALGVRLGGTNTYGEVVEHRPVMGSGRAPRVADIRRASVLSAAVGLVSVAASVTVSVAASAAGSKAGSKAGSAAGPKAGSTAGSKAAAARLASAVGSRRR
;
A
#
# COMPACT_ATOMS: atom_id res chain seq x y z
N PRO A 1 -19.72 5.95 1.46
CA PRO A 1 -18.39 5.31 1.68
C PRO A 1 -17.63 6.06 2.80
N ALA A 2 -16.50 5.52 3.29
CA ALA A 2 -15.83 5.92 4.56
C ALA A 2 -15.63 7.43 4.82
N VAL A 3 -15.66 8.27 3.77
CA VAL A 3 -15.48 9.74 3.87
C VAL A 3 -16.58 10.56 3.17
N GLY A 4 -17.73 9.95 2.89
CA GLY A 4 -18.85 10.60 2.20
C GLY A 4 -18.63 10.83 0.69
N GLY A 5 -17.65 10.14 0.08
CA GLY A 5 -17.35 10.23 -1.36
C GLY A 5 -18.23 9.36 -2.27
N SER A 6 -17.80 9.17 -3.53
CA SER A 6 -18.44 8.28 -4.51
C SER A 6 -17.40 7.34 -5.14
N PRO A 7 -17.56 6.00 -5.05
CA PRO A 7 -16.62 5.05 -5.64
C PRO A 7 -16.48 5.22 -7.16
N LEU A 8 -17.58 5.49 -7.86
CA LEU A 8 -17.58 5.73 -9.30
C LEU A 8 -16.81 6.99 -9.67
N ARG A 9 -16.97 8.07 -8.89
CA ARG A 9 -16.19 9.30 -9.06
C ARG A 9 -14.71 9.03 -8.82
N THR A 10 -14.37 8.30 -7.75
CA THR A 10 -12.99 7.92 -7.44
C THR A 10 -12.34 7.14 -8.58
N LEU A 11 -13.02 6.11 -9.08
CA LEU A 11 -12.51 5.29 -10.17
C LEU A 11 -12.33 6.09 -11.47
N ARG A 12 -13.27 7.00 -11.77
CA ARG A 12 -13.17 7.90 -12.93
C ARG A 12 -11.95 8.82 -12.82
N VAL A 13 -11.73 9.43 -11.66
CA VAL A 13 -10.59 10.32 -11.43
C VAL A 13 -9.27 9.53 -11.48
N LEU A 14 -9.21 8.37 -10.84
CA LEU A 14 -8.04 7.50 -10.88
C LEU A 14 -7.65 7.13 -12.32
N ARG A 15 -8.60 6.72 -13.15
CA ARG A 15 -8.35 6.37 -14.55
C ARG A 15 -7.91 7.56 -15.39
N ARG A 16 -8.54 8.73 -15.18
CA ARG A 16 -8.27 9.95 -15.96
C ARG A 16 -6.94 10.61 -15.59
N ASP A 17 -6.59 10.61 -14.30
CA ASP A 17 -5.53 11.46 -13.76
C ASP A 17 -4.36 10.68 -13.17
N GLY A 18 -4.54 9.41 -12.80
CA GLY A 18 -3.54 8.65 -12.03
C GLY A 18 -2.20 8.40 -12.75
N GLY A 19 -2.18 8.53 -14.08
CA GLY A 19 -0.96 8.44 -14.89
C GLY A 19 -0.28 9.78 -15.18
N ARG A 20 -0.81 10.90 -14.68
CA ARG A 20 -0.25 12.24 -14.97
C ARG A 20 0.97 12.57 -14.11
N HIS A 21 1.07 11.97 -12.92
CA HIS A 21 2.21 12.16 -12.04
C HIS A 21 3.43 11.39 -12.54
N PRO A 22 4.66 11.95 -12.49
CA PRO A 22 5.87 11.26 -12.91
C PRO A 22 6.07 9.91 -12.20
N SER A 23 5.76 9.86 -10.90
CA SER A 23 5.69 8.62 -10.13
C SER A 23 4.30 7.98 -10.23
N PRO A 24 4.16 6.76 -10.79
CA PRO A 24 2.88 6.05 -10.88
C PRO A 24 2.32 5.69 -9.50
N ASN A 25 3.19 5.46 -8.51
CA ASN A 25 2.80 5.16 -7.14
C ASN A 25 2.11 6.37 -6.51
N ALA A 26 2.68 7.56 -6.68
CA ALA A 26 2.09 8.80 -6.18
C ALA A 26 0.81 9.17 -6.94
N GLY A 27 0.85 9.14 -8.28
CA GLY A 27 -0.28 9.57 -9.12
C GLY A 27 -1.56 8.79 -8.86
N ARG A 28 -1.48 7.45 -8.74
CA ARG A 28 -2.65 6.62 -8.44
C ARG A 28 -3.24 6.92 -7.07
N CYS A 29 -2.39 7.12 -6.06
CA CYS A 29 -2.83 7.45 -4.70
C CYS A 29 -3.47 8.84 -4.64
N GLU A 30 -2.82 9.85 -5.21
CA GLU A 30 -3.31 11.24 -5.23
C GLU A 30 -4.63 11.37 -6.02
N ALA A 31 -4.73 10.76 -7.20
CA ALA A 31 -5.96 10.78 -7.99
C ALA A 31 -7.12 10.07 -7.27
N SER A 32 -6.85 8.94 -6.62
CA SER A 32 -7.85 8.23 -5.82
C SER A 32 -8.31 9.07 -4.63
N ALA A 33 -7.39 9.71 -3.91
CA ALA A 33 -7.71 10.59 -2.78
C ALA A 33 -8.53 11.81 -3.23
N ALA A 34 -8.15 12.46 -4.33
CA ALA A 34 -8.88 13.60 -4.90
C ALA A 34 -10.31 13.21 -5.27
N GLY A 35 -10.49 12.05 -5.91
CA GLY A 35 -11.80 11.50 -6.25
C GLY A 35 -12.65 11.16 -5.03
N ALA A 36 -12.07 10.48 -4.04
CA ALA A 36 -12.77 10.03 -2.83
C ALA A 36 -13.17 11.18 -1.90
N LEU A 37 -12.31 12.18 -1.75
CA LEU A 37 -12.58 13.34 -0.89
C LEU A 37 -13.44 14.40 -1.57
N GLY A 38 -13.57 14.34 -2.90
CA GLY A 38 -14.33 15.35 -3.64
C GLY A 38 -13.53 16.64 -3.86
N VAL A 39 -12.20 16.57 -3.88
CA VAL A 39 -11.31 17.73 -3.96
C VAL A 39 -10.47 17.72 -5.23
N ARG A 40 -9.66 18.76 -5.41
CA ARG A 40 -8.63 18.85 -6.45
C ARG A 40 -7.25 18.94 -5.78
N LEU A 41 -6.31 18.13 -6.22
CA LEU A 41 -4.93 18.09 -5.72
C LEU A 41 -3.94 18.47 -6.83
N GLY A 42 -2.71 18.80 -6.45
CA GLY A 42 -1.66 19.29 -7.36
C GLY A 42 -1.88 20.75 -7.76
N GLY A 43 -1.37 21.13 -8.93
CA GLY A 43 -1.28 22.52 -9.36
C GLY A 43 0.02 23.16 -8.89
N THR A 44 0.01 24.49 -8.78
CA THR A 44 1.17 25.28 -8.36
C THR A 44 1.30 25.24 -6.84
N ASN A 45 2.41 24.68 -6.36
CA ASN A 45 2.81 24.70 -4.96
C ASN A 45 3.99 25.66 -4.80
N THR A 46 3.91 26.55 -3.81
CA THR A 46 5.00 27.48 -3.48
C THR A 46 5.60 27.09 -2.14
N TYR A 47 6.88 26.78 -2.13
CA TYR A 47 7.67 26.46 -0.94
C TYR A 47 8.77 27.52 -0.80
N GLY A 48 8.50 28.56 -0.02
CA GLY A 48 9.40 29.73 0.04
C GLY A 48 9.53 30.37 -1.34
N GLU A 49 10.74 30.38 -1.89
CA GLU A 49 11.02 30.91 -3.24
C GLU A 49 10.84 29.88 -4.37
N VAL A 50 10.65 28.60 -4.02
CA VAL A 50 10.54 27.52 -5.01
C VAL A 50 9.09 27.32 -5.42
N VAL A 51 8.80 27.46 -6.71
CA VAL A 51 7.50 27.15 -7.30
C VAL A 51 7.58 25.80 -8.02
N GLU A 52 6.77 24.85 -7.57
CA GLU A 52 6.65 23.52 -8.17
C GLU A 52 5.29 23.39 -8.85
N HIS A 53 5.28 22.92 -10.10
CA HIS A 53 4.04 22.62 -10.82
C HIS A 53 3.78 21.12 -10.82
N ARG A 54 2.76 20.71 -10.06
CA ARG A 54 2.27 19.32 -10.06
C ARG A 54 1.07 19.16 -10.98
N PRO A 55 0.92 17.99 -11.62
CA PRO A 55 -0.29 17.67 -12.36
C PRO A 55 -1.53 17.83 -11.50
N VAL A 56 -2.52 18.53 -12.03
CA VAL A 56 -3.80 18.72 -11.36
C VAL A 56 -4.63 17.43 -11.47
N MET A 57 -5.07 16.92 -10.32
CA MET A 57 -5.87 15.71 -10.20
C MET A 57 -7.22 15.98 -9.54
N GLY A 58 -8.27 15.35 -10.05
CA GLY A 58 -9.65 15.59 -9.64
C GLY A 58 -10.28 16.82 -10.29
N SER A 59 -11.55 17.03 -9.99
CA SER A 59 -12.36 18.17 -10.46
C SER A 59 -13.20 18.78 -9.34
N GLY A 60 -12.84 18.49 -8.09
CA GLY A 60 -13.53 19.01 -6.91
C GLY A 60 -13.11 20.43 -6.54
N ARG A 61 -13.58 20.88 -5.37
CA ARG A 61 -13.12 22.14 -4.76
C ARG A 61 -11.65 22.04 -4.31
N ALA A 62 -11.03 23.19 -4.08
CA ALA A 62 -9.73 23.23 -3.38
C ALA A 62 -9.85 22.58 -1.99
N PRO A 63 -8.82 21.86 -1.50
CA PRO A 63 -8.82 21.27 -0.15
C PRO A 63 -8.97 22.34 0.94
N ARG A 64 -9.54 21.96 2.08
CA ARG A 64 -9.70 22.80 3.27
C ARG A 64 -9.20 22.00 4.47
N VAL A 65 -8.95 22.69 5.58
CA VAL A 65 -8.52 22.08 6.85
C VAL A 65 -9.45 20.93 7.28
N ALA A 66 -10.76 21.07 7.08
CA ALA A 66 -11.74 20.02 7.40
C ALA A 66 -11.52 18.70 6.63
N ASP A 67 -10.83 18.73 5.49
CA ASP A 67 -10.51 17.53 4.71
C ASP A 67 -9.37 16.71 5.30
N ILE A 68 -8.54 17.29 6.19
CA ILE A 68 -7.44 16.57 6.84
C ILE A 68 -8.00 15.37 7.63
N ARG A 69 -9.02 15.60 8.46
CA ARG A 69 -9.68 14.53 9.22
C ARG A 69 -10.26 13.46 8.28
N ARG A 70 -10.88 13.88 7.18
CA ARG A 70 -11.43 12.95 6.18
C ARG A 70 -10.32 12.13 5.53
N ALA A 71 -9.20 12.75 5.15
CA ALA A 71 -8.05 12.07 4.59
C ALA A 71 -7.45 11.05 5.56
N SER A 72 -7.33 11.40 6.84
CA SER A 72 -6.86 10.47 7.89
C SER A 72 -7.80 9.27 8.05
N VAL A 73 -9.12 9.50 8.07
CA VAL A 73 -10.12 8.41 8.12
C VAL A 73 -10.02 7.52 6.88
N LEU A 74 -9.84 8.11 5.69
CA LEU A 74 -9.64 7.33 4.46
C LEU A 74 -8.39 6.45 4.55
N SER A 75 -7.28 7.01 5.01
CA SER A 75 -6.01 6.28 5.16
C SER A 75 -6.15 5.12 6.16
N ALA A 76 -6.76 5.36 7.33
CA ALA A 76 -7.02 4.32 8.31
C ALA A 76 -7.91 3.20 7.75
N ALA A 77 -8.96 3.55 7.01
CA ALA A 77 -9.84 2.58 6.37
C ALA A 77 -9.08 1.72 5.33
N VAL A 78 -8.21 2.32 4.52
CA VAL A 78 -7.36 1.57 3.57
C VAL A 78 -6.42 0.62 4.30
N GLY A 79 -5.81 1.07 5.40
CA GLY A 79 -4.95 0.24 6.24
C GLY A 79 -5.69 -0.98 6.81
N LEU A 80 -6.86 -0.77 7.41
CA LEU A 80 -7.69 -1.85 7.95
C LEU A 80 -8.12 -2.86 6.87
N VAL A 81 -8.54 -2.38 5.70
CA VAL A 81 -8.93 -3.26 4.58
C VAL A 81 -7.73 -4.06 4.08
N SER A 82 -6.54 -3.45 4.02
CA SER A 82 -5.32 -4.13 3.57
C SER A 82 -4.89 -5.24 4.55
N VAL A 83 -4.97 -4.97 5.85
CA VAL A 83 -4.71 -5.98 6.90
C VAL A 83 -5.73 -7.11 6.83
N ALA A 84 -7.03 -6.78 6.76
CA ALA A 84 -8.09 -7.77 6.66
C ALA A 84 -7.89 -8.68 5.43
N ALA A 85 -7.64 -8.09 4.25
CA ALA A 85 -7.38 -8.84 3.03
C ALA A 85 -6.16 -9.76 3.18
N SER A 86 -5.08 -9.28 3.79
CA SER A 86 -3.85 -10.06 4.01
C SER A 86 -4.09 -11.26 4.94
N VAL A 87 -4.84 -11.04 6.04
CA VAL A 87 -5.23 -12.10 6.97
C VAL A 87 -6.12 -13.13 6.27
N THR A 88 -7.11 -12.69 5.49
CA THR A 88 -7.99 -13.59 4.73
C THR A 88 -7.19 -14.45 3.74
N VAL A 89 -6.27 -13.86 2.99
CA VAL A 89 -5.40 -14.60 2.06
C VAL A 89 -4.51 -15.60 2.80
N SER A 90 -3.91 -15.19 3.92
CA SER A 90 -3.06 -16.06 4.74
C SER A 90 -3.83 -17.25 5.31
N VAL A 91 -4.99 -17.02 5.92
CA VAL A 91 -5.84 -18.08 6.48
C VAL A 91 -6.32 -19.04 5.39
N ALA A 92 -6.71 -18.52 4.23
CA ALA A 92 -7.12 -19.35 3.09
C ALA A 92 -5.96 -20.23 2.57
N ALA A 93 -4.75 -19.67 2.48
CA ALA A 93 -3.56 -20.42 2.06
C ALA A 93 -3.16 -21.49 3.10
N SER A 94 -3.19 -21.18 4.40
CA SER A 94 -2.91 -22.14 5.47
C SER A 94 -3.92 -23.29 5.48
N ALA A 95 -5.21 -23.01 5.31
CA ALA A 95 -6.24 -24.05 5.24
C ALA A 95 -6.09 -24.97 4.01
N ALA A 96 -5.62 -24.42 2.87
CA ALA A 96 -5.32 -25.21 1.68
C ALA A 96 -4.06 -26.08 1.86
N GLY A 97 -3.02 -25.56 2.53
CA GLY A 97 -1.80 -26.30 2.86
C GLY A 97 -2.04 -27.44 3.87
N SER A 98 -2.89 -27.22 4.87
CA SER A 98 -3.26 -28.26 5.85
C SER A 98 -4.01 -29.44 5.22
N LYS A 99 -4.81 -29.21 4.17
CA LYS A 99 -5.48 -30.29 3.43
C LYS A 99 -4.51 -31.15 2.59
N ALA A 100 -3.39 -30.58 2.13
CA ALA A 100 -2.35 -31.33 1.43
C ALA A 100 -1.49 -32.18 2.40
N GLY A 101 -1.25 -31.67 3.62
CA GLY A 101 -0.51 -32.41 4.65
C GLY A 101 -1.26 -33.60 5.26
N SER A 102 -2.60 -33.61 5.23
CA SER A 102 -3.40 -34.72 5.76
C SER A 102 -3.47 -35.94 4.82
N LYS A 103 -3.05 -35.82 3.55
CA LYS A 103 -3.07 -36.94 2.58
C LYS A 103 -1.75 -37.72 2.49
N ALA A 104 -0.72 -37.32 3.24
CA ALA A 104 0.60 -37.96 3.26
C ALA A 104 0.91 -38.73 4.56
N GLY A 105 -0.09 -38.99 5.40
CA GLY A 105 0.06 -39.62 6.71
C GLY A 105 -0.44 -41.06 6.78
N SER A 106 0.09 -41.98 5.96
CA SER A 106 0.12 -43.41 6.28
C SER A 106 1.24 -44.10 5.50
N ALA A 107 2.48 -43.94 5.97
CA ALA A 107 3.54 -44.93 5.93
C ALA A 107 4.79 -44.42 6.66
N ALA A 108 5.29 -45.26 7.58
CA ALA A 108 6.66 -45.30 8.10
C ALA A 108 7.12 -44.22 9.11
N GLY A 109 6.96 -44.56 10.40
CA GLY A 109 8.02 -44.74 11.42
C GLY A 109 9.12 -43.68 11.64
N PRO A 110 9.45 -43.34 12.89
CA PRO A 110 10.40 -42.26 13.21
C PRO A 110 11.85 -42.72 13.03
N LYS A 111 12.67 -41.91 12.37
CA LYS A 111 14.13 -41.92 12.56
C LYS A 111 14.57 -40.66 13.28
N ALA A 112 15.15 -40.88 14.46
CA ALA A 112 15.85 -39.89 15.25
C ALA A 112 17.05 -39.32 14.48
N GLY A 113 17.32 -38.02 14.65
CA GLY A 113 18.54 -37.41 14.11
C GLY A 113 18.59 -35.89 14.16
N SER A 114 19.17 -35.37 15.23
CA SER A 114 20.05 -34.18 15.27
C SER A 114 19.55 -32.80 14.82
N THR A 115 19.25 -31.97 15.83
CA THR A 115 19.66 -30.57 16.03
C THR A 115 20.59 -29.90 15.01
N ALA A 116 20.22 -28.70 14.53
CA ALA A 116 21.01 -27.45 14.56
C ALA A 116 20.47 -26.40 13.57
N GLY A 117 20.40 -25.13 13.97
CA GLY A 117 20.46 -24.02 13.00
C GLY A 117 19.29 -23.02 12.94
N SER A 118 18.56 -22.79 14.03
CA SER A 118 17.90 -21.49 14.22
C SER A 118 18.99 -20.43 14.41
N LYS A 119 18.96 -19.36 13.58
CA LYS A 119 19.84 -18.16 13.54
C LYS A 119 20.84 -18.09 12.37
N ALA A 120 20.34 -17.99 11.13
CA ALA A 120 21.15 -17.50 10.01
C ALA A 120 20.28 -16.80 8.94
N ALA A 121 19.63 -15.69 9.31
CA ALA A 121 19.05 -14.76 8.33
C ALA A 121 19.10 -13.29 8.76
N ALA A 122 19.37 -13.00 10.04
CA ALA A 122 19.45 -11.63 10.58
C ALA A 122 20.82 -10.94 10.41
N ALA A 123 21.78 -11.53 9.68
CA ALA A 123 23.17 -11.03 9.59
C ALA A 123 23.62 -10.64 8.17
N ARG A 124 22.71 -10.20 7.29
CA ARG A 124 23.06 -9.71 5.94
C ARG A 124 22.61 -8.26 5.70
N LEU A 125 22.83 -7.40 6.70
CA LEU A 125 22.51 -5.97 6.66
C LEU A 125 23.72 -5.06 6.98
N ALA A 126 24.97 -5.55 6.86
CA ALA A 126 26.15 -4.75 7.26
C ALA A 126 27.39 -4.93 6.36
N SER A 127 27.24 -4.98 5.03
CA SER A 127 28.42 -4.93 4.13
C SER A 127 28.27 -4.11 2.84
N ALA A 128 27.23 -3.29 2.69
CA ALA A 128 27.01 -2.51 1.46
C ALA A 128 27.09 -0.97 1.62
N VAL A 129 27.64 -0.47 2.72
CA VAL A 129 27.86 0.99 2.95
C VAL A 129 29.36 1.28 3.06
N GLY A 130 30.11 0.92 2.03
CA GLY A 130 31.58 1.05 2.10
C GLY A 130 32.30 0.83 0.78
N SER A 131 31.87 1.40 -0.34
CA SER A 131 32.81 1.68 -1.42
C SER A 131 32.29 2.72 -2.41
N ARG A 132 33.23 3.57 -2.86
CA ARG A 132 33.16 4.54 -3.97
C ARG A 132 32.68 5.96 -3.62
N ARG A 133 33.47 6.61 -2.77
CA ARG A 133 34.04 7.91 -3.13
C ARG A 133 35.25 7.67 -4.06
N ARG A 134 35.19 8.18 -5.28
CA ARG A 134 36.34 8.69 -6.06
C ARG A 134 35.80 9.79 -6.94
#